data_AF-A0A118JVD9-F1
#
_entry.id   AF-A0A118JVD9-F1
#
_cell.length_a   1.000
_cell.length_b   1.000
_cell.length_c   1.000
_cell.angle_alpha   90.00
_cell.angle_beta   90.00
_cell.angle_gamma   90.00
#
_symmetry.space_group_name_H-M   'P 1'
#
loop_
_entity.id
_entity.type
_entity.pdbx_description
1 polymer ?
#
loop_
_entity_poly.entity_id
_entity_poly.type
_entity_poly.pdbx_seq_one_letter_code
_entity_poly.pdbx_strand_id
1 'polypeptide(L)'
;MDRRIDIENPKHRKECPNEFYPERFENLEVDFLGNHFEMISFGDGRRSCSGIKSATSITELSSVNLLYWFDWEVADGEKNEDLEMEEEYS
;
A
#
# COMPACT_ATOMS: atom_id res chain seq x y z
N MET A 1 14.35 9.80 20.10
CA MET A 1 13.43 8.64 20.05
C MET A 1 12.28 9.02 19.13
N ASP A 2 12.59 9.15 17.86
CA ASP A 2 11.59 9.19 16.79
C ASP A 2 11.80 7.88 16.04
N ARG A 3 10.78 7.01 16.05
CA ARG A 3 10.82 5.69 15.38
C ARG A 3 9.92 5.72 14.16
N ARG A 4 9.92 6.84 13.42
CA ARG A 4 9.45 6.83 12.04
C ARG A 4 10.43 5.96 11.27
N ILE A 5 9.98 4.78 10.90
CA ILE A 5 10.67 3.96 9.92
C ILE A 5 10.33 4.65 8.61
N ASP A 6 11.31 5.36 8.07
CA ASP A 6 11.22 5.96 6.75
C ASP A 6 11.09 4.81 5.78
N ILE A 7 9.86 4.55 5.34
CA ILE A 7 9.58 3.53 4.34
C ILE A 7 10.49 3.76 3.12
N GLU A 8 10.77 5.01 2.74
CA GLU A 8 11.68 5.37 1.64
C GLU A 8 13.16 4.98 1.85
N ASN A 9 13.56 4.52 3.04
CA ASN A 9 14.96 4.20 3.31
C ASN A 9 15.41 2.88 2.62
N PRO A 10 16.37 2.95 1.68
CA PRO A 10 16.82 1.79 0.90
C PRO A 10 17.55 0.72 1.72
N LYS A 11 17.97 1.01 2.97
CA LYS A 11 18.51 -0.01 3.88
C LYS A 11 17.42 -0.94 4.44
N HIS A 12 16.15 -0.53 4.36
CA HIS A 12 15.01 -1.27 4.90
C HIS A 12 14.17 -1.96 3.82
N ARG A 13 14.40 -1.72 2.53
CA ARG A 13 13.70 -2.38 1.42
C ARG A 13 14.68 -2.85 0.34
N LYS A 14 14.64 -4.14 -0.02
CA LYS A 14 15.48 -4.73 -1.07
C LYS A 14 14.98 -4.41 -2.50
N GLU A 15 13.85 -3.73 -2.66
CA GLU A 15 13.13 -3.59 -3.93
C GLU A 15 12.52 -2.18 -4.08
N CYS A 16 12.38 -1.70 -5.32
CA CYS A 16 11.96 -0.35 -5.71
C CYS A 16 10.75 0.17 -4.92
N PRO A 17 10.93 1.09 -3.96
CA PRO A 17 9.86 1.52 -3.04
C PRO A 17 8.78 2.38 -3.70
N ASN A 18 9.13 3.01 -4.81
CA ASN A 18 8.29 3.97 -5.53
C ASN A 18 7.51 3.29 -6.67
N GLU A 19 7.67 1.99 -6.85
CA GLU A 19 6.95 1.21 -7.85
C GLU A 19 5.78 0.48 -7.19
N PHE A 20 4.61 0.53 -7.84
CA PHE A 20 3.49 -0.33 -7.47
C PHE A 20 3.79 -1.76 -7.92
N TYR A 21 4.38 -2.55 -7.01
CA TYR A 21 4.77 -3.94 -7.24
C TYR A 21 4.13 -4.87 -6.18
N PRO A 22 2.85 -5.28 -6.34
CA PRO A 22 2.14 -6.09 -5.35
C PRO A 22 2.83 -7.41 -5.01
N GLU A 23 3.47 -8.03 -6.00
CA GLU A 23 4.13 -9.34 -5.89
C GLU A 23 5.30 -9.32 -4.90
N ARG A 24 5.81 -8.13 -4.53
CA ARG A 24 6.81 -7.97 -3.46
C ARG A 24 6.37 -8.55 -2.11
N PHE A 25 5.08 -8.78 -1.92
CA PHE A 25 4.52 -9.37 -0.70
C PHE A 25 4.18 -10.85 -0.86
N GLU A 26 4.31 -11.42 -2.06
CA GLU A 26 4.12 -12.84 -2.28
C GLU A 26 5.24 -13.63 -1.59
N ASN A 27 4.87 -14.64 -0.80
CA ASN A 27 5.81 -15.48 -0.04
C ASN A 27 6.60 -14.76 1.06
N LEU A 28 6.28 -13.50 1.38
CA LEU A 28 6.78 -12.88 2.60
C LEU A 28 5.89 -13.28 3.78
N GLU A 29 6.50 -13.75 4.86
CA GLU A 29 5.85 -13.85 6.17
C GLU A 29 5.79 -12.46 6.83
N VAL A 30 5.17 -11.48 6.15
CA VAL A 30 4.95 -10.14 6.70
C VAL A 30 3.45 -9.84 6.75
N ASP A 31 3.01 -9.25 7.87
CA ASP A 31 1.65 -8.79 8.07
C ASP A 31 1.63 -7.28 8.40
N PHE A 32 0.47 -6.65 8.20
CA PHE A 32 0.21 -5.26 8.57
C PHE A 32 -0.36 -5.13 10.00
N LEU A 33 -0.28 -6.18 10.82
CA LEU A 33 -0.85 -6.22 12.18
C LEU A 33 0.07 -5.60 13.24
N GLY A 34 1.24 -5.09 12.83
CA GLY A 34 2.24 -4.48 13.71
C GLY A 34 3.33 -5.44 14.19
N ASN A 35 3.33 -6.69 13.73
CA ASN A 35 4.36 -7.67 14.10
C ASN A 35 5.66 -7.51 13.30
N HIS A 36 5.59 -6.83 12.15
CA HIS A 36 6.70 -6.67 11.21
C HIS A 36 7.01 -5.18 11.02
N PHE A 37 8.22 -4.77 11.43
CA PHE A 37 8.62 -3.35 11.38
C PHE A 37 8.80 -2.84 9.94
N GLU A 38 8.93 -3.76 8.99
CA GLU A 38 8.94 -3.50 7.56
C GLU A 38 7.56 -3.03 7.04
N MET A 39 6.48 -3.24 7.79
CA MET A 39 5.10 -2.88 7.43
C MET A 39 4.26 -2.44 8.64
N ILE A 40 4.19 -1.13 8.90
CA ILE A 40 3.44 -0.53 10.03
C ILE A 40 2.37 0.46 9.53
N SER A 41 1.59 0.04 8.53
CA SER A 41 0.56 0.87 7.90
C SER A 41 -0.58 1.26 8.87
N PHE A 42 -0.84 0.45 9.89
CA PHE A 42 -1.89 0.70 10.90
C PHE A 42 -1.35 1.09 12.28
N GLY A 43 -0.07 1.43 12.39
CA GLY A 43 0.58 1.63 13.69
C GLY A 43 0.80 0.31 14.45
N ASP A 44 1.42 0.42 15.63
CA ASP A 44 1.68 -0.72 16.51
C ASP A 44 1.49 -0.31 18.00
N GLY A 45 1.37 -1.31 18.88
CA GLY A 45 1.33 -1.17 20.32
C GLY A 45 0.02 -0.55 20.82
N ARG A 46 0.10 0.25 21.89
CA ARG A 46 -1.08 0.82 22.57
C ARG A 46 -1.88 1.82 21.75
N ARG A 47 -1.35 2.24 20.60
CA ARG A 47 -1.96 3.25 19.71
C ARG A 47 -2.13 2.71 18.29
N SER A 48 -2.09 1.38 18.10
CA SER A 48 -2.45 0.76 16.83
C SER A 48 -3.90 1.06 16.47
N CYS A 49 -4.19 1.02 15.17
CA CYS A 49 -5.53 1.27 14.65
C CYS A 49 -6.50 0.18 15.13
N SER A 50 -7.49 0.58 15.93
CA SER A 50 -8.58 -0.31 16.35
C SER A 50 -9.48 -0.75 15.20
N GLY A 51 -9.43 -0.04 14.06
CA GLY A 51 -10.23 -0.29 12.87
C GLY A 51 -9.59 -1.24 11.85
N ILE A 52 -8.46 -1.88 12.15
CA ILE A 52 -7.68 -2.69 11.17
C ILE A 52 -8.54 -3.72 10.42
N LYS A 53 -9.35 -4.50 11.15
CA LYS A 53 -10.21 -5.53 10.54
C LYS A 53 -11.28 -4.94 9.62
N SER A 54 -11.88 -3.82 10.04
CA SER A 54 -12.89 -3.13 9.25
C SER A 54 -12.27 -2.51 8.00
N ALA A 55 -11.11 -1.86 8.14
CA ALA A 55 -10.37 -1.29 7.02
C ALA A 55 -10.01 -2.36 5.99
N THR A 56 -9.43 -3.49 6.43
CA THR A 56 -9.11 -4.61 5.53
C THR A 56 -10.35 -5.13 4.81
N SER A 57 -11.44 -5.38 5.54
CA SER A 57 -12.67 -5.93 4.95
C SER A 57 -13.31 -4.97 3.95
N ILE A 58 -13.33 -3.67 4.25
CA ILE A 58 -13.88 -2.65 3.37
C ILE A 58 -12.99 -2.49 2.14
N THR A 59 -11.67 -2.39 2.30
CA THR A 59 -10.73 -2.30 1.18
C THR A 59 -10.86 -3.49 0.25
N GLU A 60 -10.85 -4.71 0.77
CA GLU A 60 -11.01 -5.94 -0.03
C GLU A 60 -12.34 -5.94 -0.79
N LEU A 61 -13.46 -5.69 -0.09
CA LEU A 61 -14.79 -5.69 -0.70
C LEU A 61 -14.93 -4.59 -1.76
N SER A 62 -14.43 -3.39 -1.47
CA SER A 62 -14.47 -2.27 -2.42
C SER A 62 -13.63 -2.58 -3.65
N SER A 63 -12.39 -3.07 -3.49
CA SER A 63 -11.51 -3.43 -4.60
C SER A 63 -12.12 -4.55 -5.47
N VAL A 64 -12.63 -5.62 -4.87
CA VAL A 64 -13.25 -6.73 -5.62
C VAL A 64 -14.46 -6.24 -6.41
N ASN A 65 -15.35 -5.46 -5.79
CA ASN A 65 -16.53 -4.95 -6.50
C ASN A 65 -16.14 -4.02 -7.65
N LEU A 66 -15.17 -3.14 -7.44
CA LEU A 66 -14.70 -2.20 -8.45
C LEU A 66 -14.02 -2.89 -9.64
N LEU A 67 -13.16 -3.87 -9.36
CA LEU A 67 -12.42 -4.61 -10.39
C LEU A 67 -13.29 -5.63 -11.13
N TYR A 68 -14.32 -6.17 -10.49
CA TYR A 68 -15.17 -7.20 -11.09
C TYR A 68 -16.30 -6.63 -11.95
N TRP A 69 -16.91 -5.51 -11.53
CA TRP A 69 -18.13 -5.00 -12.19
C TRP A 69 -17.90 -3.94 -13.26
N PHE A 70 -16.69 -3.37 -13.34
CA PHE A 70 -16.39 -2.28 -14.26
C PHE A 70 -15.15 -2.59 -15.08
N ASP A 71 -15.21 -2.26 -16.36
CA ASP A 71 -14.02 -2.14 -17.20
C ASP A 71 -13.40 -0.76 -16.95
N TRP A 72 -12.07 -0.73 -16.81
CA TRP A 72 -11.32 0.48 -16.49
C TRP A 72 -10.58 0.97 -17.74
N GLU A 73 -10.76 2.24 -18.06
CA GLU A 73 -10.05 2.93 -19.13
C GLU A 73 -9.59 4.30 -18.62
N VAL A 74 -8.50 4.81 -19.20
CA VAL A 74 -8.04 6.18 -18.90
C VAL A 74 -8.99 7.17 -19.58
N ALA A 75 -9.29 8.26 -18.88
CA ALA A 75 -10.13 9.33 -19.43
C ALA A 75 -9.50 9.94 -20.69
N ASP A 76 -10.34 10.52 -21.54
CA ASP A 76 -9.94 11.31 -22.71
C ASP A 76 -9.04 10.61 -23.75
N GLY A 77 -8.97 9.28 -23.71
CA GLY A 77 -8.20 8.47 -24.68
C GLY A 77 -6.69 8.54 -24.48
N GLU A 78 -6.23 9.01 -23.30
CA GLU A 78 -4.84 8.93 -22.89
C GLU A 78 -4.39 7.47 -22.76
N LYS A 79 -3.09 7.23 -22.90
CA LYS A 79 -2.54 5.89 -22.66
C LYS A 79 -2.15 5.76 -21.20
N ASN A 80 -2.12 4.51 -20.71
CA ASN A 80 -1.59 4.21 -19.38
C ASN A 80 -0.17 4.76 -19.16
N GLU A 81 0.63 4.84 -20.23
CA GLU A 81 2.01 5.36 -20.24
C GLU A 81 2.09 6.87 -19.98
N ASP A 82 1.01 7.59 -20.25
CA ASP A 82 0.94 9.04 -20.12
C ASP A 82 0.51 9.48 -18.71
N LEU A 83 0.13 8.52 -17.84
CA LEU A 83 -0.25 8.79 -16.46
C LEU A 83 0.97 9.14 -15.62
N GLU A 84 1.00 10.36 -15.10
CA GLU A 84 1.98 10.77 -14.10
C GLU A 84 1.65 10.10 -12.76
N MET A 85 2.47 9.11 -12.39
CA MET A 85 2.36 8.34 -11.14
C MET A 85 3.32 8.87 -10.05
N GLU A 86 3.95 10.02 -10.27
CA GLU A 86 4.83 10.66 -9.29
C GLU A 86 4.01 11.45 -8.26
N GLU A 87 4.43 11.40 -6.99
CA GLU A 87 3.79 12.19 -5.94
C GLU A 87 4.15 13.67 -6.08
N GLU A 88 3.15 14.55 -6.15
CA GLU A 88 3.37 16.00 -6.03
C GLU A 88 3.52 16.37 -4.55
N TYR A 89 4.76 16.61 -4.11
CA TYR A 89 5.04 17.00 -2.73
C TYR A 89 4.57 18.45 -2.47
N SER A 90 3.61 18.62 -1.55
CA SER A 90 3.20 19.93 -1.00
C SER A 90 3.64 20.12 0.46
#